data_AF-A0A250XA09-F1
#
_entry.id   AF-A0A250XA09-F1
#
_cell.length_a   1.000
_cell.length_b   1.000
_cell.length_c   1.000
_cell.angle_alpha   90.00
_cell.angle_beta   90.00
_cell.angle_gamma   90.00
#
_symmetry.space_group_name_H-M   'P 1'
#
loop_
_entity.id
_entity.type
_entity.pdbx_description
1 polymer ?
#
loop_
_entity_poly.entity_id
_entity_poly.type
_entity_poly.pdbx_seq_one_letter_code
_entity_poly.pdbx_strand_id
1 'polypeptide(L)'
;MARREQSETALEPLIRAAYPFLVSVYRTVDEAWPYVEKVYTFGEKGWKILEPHQDSVMALVFGAILILFGGSLPLTIAAVEAFRLFGWEKSKGSLKILWEQYKIAKAASEKDDLHDDNNDGIPDVRQINAKELLSRKAGVFLKVTDPVKLQEALAGIMAGATAVIATLRLEFVQTITLGVSLADMFTKTADKFIRPTLEKLVPLEYHKWIPMLISYSCRGVAVHIAWWCQRIISAIHSALRGSDMLLRGVFAVLNKYHINIPMRLTTSHDAFPAAVMVLGVIGFYSQLGRGFGFPFPFNILLIPLRILEFFLSWTLAK
;
A
#
# COMPACT_ATOMS: atom_id res chain seq x y z
N MET A 1 -12.49 48.09 17.88
CA MET A 1 -11.87 48.28 16.54
C MET A 1 -10.38 47.93 16.58
N ALA A 2 -9.57 48.49 17.49
CA ALA A 2 -8.12 48.22 17.60
C ALA A 2 -7.68 46.73 17.72
N ARG A 3 -8.48 45.84 18.35
CA ARG A 3 -8.15 44.39 18.42
C ARG A 3 -8.41 43.61 17.12
N ARG A 4 -9.25 44.11 16.20
CA ARG A 4 -9.47 43.47 14.89
C ARG A 4 -8.32 43.78 13.93
N GLU A 5 -7.88 45.05 13.88
CA GLU A 5 -6.75 45.51 13.06
C GLU A 5 -5.41 44.86 13.46
N GLN A 6 -5.17 44.64 14.76
CA GLN A 6 -3.98 43.91 15.24
C GLN A 6 -3.97 42.41 14.89
N SER A 7 -5.15 41.79 14.69
CA SER A 7 -5.23 40.37 14.31
C SER A 7 -4.99 40.14 12.82
N GLU A 8 -5.43 41.09 11.97
CA GLU A 8 -5.18 41.07 10.52
C GLU A 8 -3.70 41.25 10.18
N THR A 9 -2.99 42.09 10.93
CA THR A 9 -1.55 42.35 10.74
C THR A 9 -0.65 41.19 11.17
N ALA A 10 -1.07 40.34 12.12
CA ALA A 10 -0.29 39.19 12.56
C ALA A 10 -0.41 37.96 11.63
N LEU A 11 -1.54 37.82 10.93
CA LEU A 11 -1.82 36.73 10.00
C LEU A 11 -1.23 36.96 8.61
N GLU A 12 -1.10 38.22 8.17
CA GLU A 12 -0.52 38.59 6.88
C GLU A 12 0.84 37.94 6.54
N PRO A 13 1.85 37.95 7.44
CA PRO A 13 3.15 37.34 7.13
C PRO A 13 3.08 35.80 7.03
N LEU A 14 2.24 35.16 7.84
CA LEU A 14 1.99 33.71 7.78
C LEU A 14 1.27 33.31 6.48
N ILE A 15 0.27 34.08 6.06
CA ILE A 15 -0.45 33.88 4.81
C ILE A 15 0.49 34.10 3.61
N ARG A 16 1.35 35.12 3.65
CA ARG A 16 2.36 35.36 2.59
C ARG A 16 3.37 34.22 2.48
N ALA A 17 3.81 33.66 3.61
CA ALA A 17 4.72 32.51 3.63
C ALA A 17 4.05 31.21 3.13
N ALA A 18 2.77 31.01 3.47
CA ALA A 18 2.01 29.83 3.05
C ALA A 18 1.48 29.93 1.61
N TYR A 19 1.33 31.14 1.06
CA TYR A 19 0.76 31.38 -0.27
C TYR A 19 1.39 30.56 -1.41
N PRO A 20 2.73 30.56 -1.63
CA PRO A 20 3.33 29.76 -2.70
C PRO A 20 3.07 28.26 -2.52
N PHE A 21 3.04 27.78 -1.27
CA PHE A 21 2.74 26.39 -0.95
C PHE A 21 1.28 26.05 -1.22
N LEU A 22 0.33 26.89 -0.78
CA LEU A 22 -1.11 26.69 -1.01
C LEU A 22 -1.46 26.72 -2.49
N VAL A 23 -0.87 27.65 -3.27
CA VAL A 23 -1.03 27.70 -4.73
C VAL A 23 -0.43 26.45 -5.38
N SER A 24 0.74 25.98 -4.93
CA SER A 24 1.34 24.74 -5.42
C SER A 24 0.47 23.52 -5.12
N VAL A 25 -0.07 23.42 -3.91
CA VAL A 25 -0.98 22.33 -3.51
C VAL A 25 -2.26 22.38 -4.33
N TYR A 26 -2.88 23.56 -4.44
CA TYR A 26 -4.10 23.74 -5.23
C TYR A 26 -3.86 23.34 -6.69
N ARG A 27 -2.79 23.85 -7.33
CA ARG A 27 -2.45 23.51 -8.71
C ARG A 27 -2.18 22.02 -8.87
N THR A 28 -1.46 21.39 -7.93
CA THR A 28 -1.17 19.95 -7.98
C THR A 28 -2.45 19.13 -7.84
N VAL A 29 -3.36 19.54 -6.96
CA VAL A 29 -4.67 18.89 -6.79
C VAL A 29 -5.52 19.07 -8.04
N ASP A 30 -5.53 20.27 -8.64
CA ASP A 30 -6.30 20.58 -9.85
C ASP A 30 -5.76 19.83 -11.08
N GLU A 31 -4.43 19.77 -11.25
CA GLU A 31 -3.76 18.95 -12.27
C GLU A 31 -3.98 17.45 -12.05
N ALA A 32 -4.03 16.99 -10.79
CA ALA A 32 -4.29 15.60 -10.44
C ALA A 32 -5.78 15.22 -10.54
N TRP A 33 -6.69 16.19 -10.38
CA TRP A 33 -8.15 15.98 -10.37
C TRP A 33 -8.66 15.20 -11.57
N PRO A 34 -8.32 15.50 -12.84
CA PRO A 34 -8.80 14.73 -13.98
C PRO A 34 -8.30 13.28 -13.97
N TYR A 35 -7.13 13.01 -13.39
CA TYR A 35 -6.63 11.64 -13.24
C TYR A 35 -7.36 10.91 -12.11
N VAL A 36 -7.57 11.57 -10.97
CA VAL A 36 -8.36 11.06 -9.85
C VAL A 36 -9.79 10.75 -10.30
N GLU A 37 -10.41 11.64 -11.08
CA GLU A 37 -11.75 11.47 -11.63
C GLU A 37 -11.81 10.35 -12.66
N LYS A 38 -10.82 10.23 -13.56
CA LYS A 38 -10.72 9.09 -14.48
C LYS A 38 -10.57 7.76 -13.74
N VAL A 39 -9.74 7.70 -12.71
CA VAL A 39 -9.57 6.50 -11.88
C VAL A 39 -10.84 6.20 -11.09
N TYR A 40 -11.48 7.22 -10.53
CA TYR A 40 -12.73 7.08 -9.79
C TYR A 40 -13.86 6.58 -10.70
N THR A 41 -14.06 7.20 -11.86
CA THR A 41 -15.12 6.82 -12.81
C THR A 41 -14.85 5.47 -13.48
N PHE A 42 -13.58 5.13 -13.77
CA PHE A 42 -13.20 3.79 -14.20
C PHE A 42 -13.45 2.76 -13.11
N GLY A 43 -13.06 3.08 -11.88
CA GLY A 43 -13.31 2.29 -10.69
C GLY A 43 -14.80 2.08 -10.46
N GLU A 44 -15.62 3.13 -10.59
CA GLU A 44 -17.08 3.11 -10.42
C GLU A 44 -17.77 2.31 -11.53
N LYS A 45 -17.32 2.41 -12.78
CA LYS A 45 -17.81 1.57 -13.89
C LYS A 45 -17.49 0.10 -13.64
N GLY A 46 -16.25 -0.21 -13.22
CA GLY A 46 -15.87 -1.56 -12.80
C GLY A 46 -16.65 -2.03 -11.58
N TRP A 47 -16.88 -1.13 -10.62
CA TRP A 47 -17.61 -1.37 -9.38
C TRP A 47 -19.07 -1.71 -9.65
N LYS A 48 -19.77 -0.96 -10.50
CA LYS A 48 -21.16 -1.21 -10.91
C LYS A 48 -21.34 -2.52 -11.68
N ILE A 49 -20.33 -2.93 -12.46
CA ILE A 49 -20.32 -4.24 -13.13
C ILE A 49 -20.14 -5.38 -12.11
N LEU A 50 -19.32 -5.16 -11.07
CA LEU A 50 -19.07 -6.14 -10.01
C LEU A 50 -20.11 -6.14 -8.88
N GLU A 51 -20.88 -5.07 -8.70
CA GLU A 51 -21.82 -4.81 -7.60
C GLU A 51 -22.76 -5.99 -7.30
N PRO A 52 -23.30 -6.73 -8.30
CA PRO A 52 -24.16 -7.88 -8.04
C PRO A 52 -23.41 -9.10 -7.47
N HIS A 53 -22.08 -9.21 -7.64
CA HIS A 53 -21.29 -10.39 -7.29
C HIS A 53 -19.97 -10.06 -6.54
N GLN A 54 -19.86 -8.86 -5.95
CA GLN A 54 -18.59 -8.24 -5.56
C GLN A 54 -17.77 -9.11 -4.59
N ASP A 55 -18.38 -9.58 -3.50
CA ASP A 55 -17.61 -10.17 -2.40
C ASP A 55 -17.16 -11.58 -2.76
N SER A 56 -18.00 -12.32 -3.49
CA SER A 56 -17.70 -13.68 -3.90
C SER A 56 -16.74 -13.72 -5.09
N VAL A 57 -16.91 -12.86 -6.10
CA VAL A 57 -16.03 -12.83 -7.28
C VAL A 57 -14.65 -12.29 -6.90
N MET A 58 -14.57 -11.26 -6.06
CA MET A 58 -13.28 -10.76 -5.59
C MET A 58 -12.54 -11.80 -4.74
N ALA A 59 -13.25 -12.49 -3.83
CA ALA A 59 -12.66 -13.57 -3.05
C ALA A 59 -12.15 -14.72 -3.94
N LEU A 60 -12.87 -15.06 -5.02
CA LEU A 60 -12.44 -16.06 -6.00
C LEU A 60 -11.21 -15.61 -6.78
N VAL A 61 -11.23 -14.40 -7.35
CA VAL A 61 -10.14 -13.89 -8.21
C VAL A 61 -8.87 -13.68 -7.38
N PHE A 62 -8.95 -12.96 -6.27
CA PHE A 62 -7.80 -12.76 -5.39
C PHE A 62 -7.36 -14.05 -4.72
N GLY A 63 -8.30 -14.92 -4.34
CA GLY A 63 -7.99 -16.25 -3.82
C GLY A 63 -7.17 -17.06 -4.82
N ALA A 64 -7.60 -17.14 -6.08
CA ALA A 64 -6.87 -17.81 -7.14
C ALA A 64 -5.49 -17.19 -7.41
N ILE A 65 -5.39 -15.86 -7.41
CA ILE A 65 -4.11 -15.17 -7.60
C ILE A 65 -3.14 -15.51 -6.47
N LEU A 66 -3.59 -15.48 -5.21
CA LEU A 66 -2.77 -15.80 -4.04
C LEU A 66 -2.33 -17.28 -4.02
N ILE A 67 -3.24 -18.21 -4.33
CA ILE A 67 -2.93 -19.66 -4.43
C ILE A 67 -1.90 -19.94 -5.51
N LEU A 68 -1.99 -19.26 -6.67
CA LEU A 68 -1.18 -19.60 -7.83
C LEU A 68 0.06 -18.74 -7.99
N PHE A 69 0.13 -17.56 -7.37
CA PHE A 69 1.20 -16.58 -7.63
C PHE A 69 1.70 -15.84 -6.38
N GLY A 70 1.18 -16.11 -5.19
CA GLY A 70 1.46 -15.29 -4.02
C GLY A 70 2.93 -15.21 -3.62
N GLY A 71 3.72 -16.28 -3.83
CA GLY A 71 5.16 -16.29 -3.62
C GLY A 71 5.96 -15.38 -4.56
N SER A 72 5.34 -14.89 -5.63
CA SER A 72 5.95 -13.92 -6.56
C SER A 72 5.66 -12.48 -6.14
N LEU A 73 4.76 -12.28 -5.18
CA LEU A 73 4.27 -10.97 -4.71
C LEU A 73 4.36 -10.82 -3.17
N PRO A 74 5.46 -11.23 -2.51
CA PRO A 74 5.53 -11.24 -1.05
C PRO A 74 5.36 -9.85 -0.43
N LEU A 75 5.99 -8.80 -0.98
CA LEU A 75 5.91 -7.45 -0.43
C LEU A 75 4.52 -6.83 -0.64
N THR A 76 3.92 -7.07 -1.81
CA THR A 76 2.56 -6.61 -2.11
C THR A 76 1.56 -7.21 -1.14
N ILE A 77 1.68 -8.52 -0.87
CA ILE A 77 0.79 -9.21 0.07
C ILE A 77 1.02 -8.70 1.49
N ALA A 78 2.27 -8.58 1.94
CA ALA A 78 2.59 -8.02 3.25
C ALA A 78 2.05 -6.59 3.40
N ALA A 79 2.14 -5.76 2.36
CA ALA A 79 1.62 -4.39 2.36
C ALA A 79 0.10 -4.36 2.50
N VAL A 80 -0.61 -5.19 1.72
CA VAL A 80 -2.07 -5.29 1.79
C VAL A 80 -2.52 -5.83 3.15
N GLU A 81 -1.86 -6.85 3.69
CA GLU A 81 -2.19 -7.39 5.01
C GLU A 81 -1.94 -6.39 6.13
N ALA A 82 -0.78 -5.71 6.11
CA ALA A 82 -0.46 -4.67 7.08
C ALA A 82 -1.49 -3.53 7.01
N PHE A 83 -1.85 -3.08 5.81
CA PHE A 83 -2.86 -2.05 5.64
C PHE A 83 -4.22 -2.52 6.14
N ARG A 84 -4.61 -3.76 5.87
CA ARG A 84 -5.88 -4.31 6.33
C ARG A 84 -5.95 -4.42 7.86
N LEU A 85 -4.86 -4.86 8.50
CA LEU A 85 -4.79 -5.03 9.96
C LEU A 85 -4.72 -3.70 10.71
N PHE A 86 -3.94 -2.74 10.21
CA PHE A 86 -3.62 -1.53 10.96
C PHE A 86 -4.23 -0.24 10.39
N GLY A 87 -4.54 -0.22 9.10
CA GLY A 87 -4.87 1.00 8.36
C GLY A 87 -6.32 1.10 7.88
N TRP A 88 -6.96 -0.02 7.49
CA TRP A 88 -8.21 0.01 6.73
C TRP A 88 -9.37 0.71 7.46
N GLU A 89 -9.75 0.21 8.64
CA GLU A 89 -10.89 0.76 9.39
C GLU A 89 -10.66 2.23 9.77
N LYS A 90 -9.43 2.55 10.20
CA LYS A 90 -9.06 3.92 10.56
C LYS A 90 -9.08 4.85 9.34
N SER A 91 -8.54 4.41 8.20
CA SER A 91 -8.54 5.19 6.96
C SER A 91 -9.94 5.41 6.42
N LYS A 92 -10.81 4.39 6.49
CA LYS A 92 -12.22 4.50 6.10
C LYS A 92 -12.95 5.53 6.96
N GLY A 93 -12.76 5.50 8.28
CA GLY A 93 -13.28 6.50 9.20
C GLY A 93 -12.77 7.91 8.88
N SER A 94 -11.45 8.05 8.70
CA SER A 94 -10.82 9.31 8.32
C SER A 94 -11.34 9.88 7.00
N LEU A 95 -11.50 9.06 5.97
CA LEU A 95 -12.05 9.47 4.67
C LEU A 95 -13.48 9.99 4.81
N LYS A 96 -14.30 9.33 5.63
CA LYS A 96 -15.66 9.79 5.92
C LYS A 96 -15.65 11.16 6.60
N ILE A 97 -14.76 11.36 7.58
CA ILE A 97 -14.59 12.67 8.26
C ILE A 97 -14.17 13.74 7.24
N LEU A 98 -13.16 13.48 6.41
CA LEU A 98 -12.71 14.43 5.39
C LEU A 98 -13.84 14.78 4.40
N TRP A 99 -14.63 13.78 3.99
CA TRP A 99 -15.76 13.99 3.10
C TRP A 99 -16.85 14.84 3.74
N GLU A 100 -17.15 14.61 5.02
CA GLU A 100 -18.11 15.43 5.78
C GLU A 100 -17.63 16.88 5.91
N GLN A 101 -16.35 17.09 6.26
CA GLN A 101 -15.76 18.43 6.34
C GLN A 101 -15.74 19.12 4.98
N TYR A 102 -15.42 18.38 3.91
CA TYR A 102 -15.46 18.90 2.54
C TYR A 102 -16.86 19.37 2.15
N LYS A 103 -17.91 18.58 2.43
CA LYS A 103 -19.29 18.98 2.13
C LYS A 103 -19.70 20.27 2.86
N ILE A 104 -19.29 20.43 4.12
CA ILE A 104 -19.56 21.64 4.91
C ILE A 104 -18.83 22.84 4.29
N ALA A 105 -17.53 22.69 3.98
CA ALA A 105 -16.74 23.73 3.35
C ALA A 105 -17.28 24.13 1.97
N LYS A 106 -17.69 23.14 1.16
CA LYS A 106 -18.26 23.38 -0.16
C LYS A 106 -19.57 24.16 -0.08
N ALA A 107 -20.49 23.74 0.79
CA ALA A 107 -21.78 24.44 0.95
C ALA A 107 -21.60 25.87 1.48
N ALA A 108 -20.61 26.10 2.36
CA ALA A 108 -20.27 27.44 2.82
C ALA A 108 -19.62 28.29 1.71
N SER A 109 -18.75 27.69 0.89
CA SER A 109 -18.15 28.36 -0.26
C SER A 109 -19.20 28.75 -1.29
N GLU A 110 -20.13 27.86 -1.61
CA GLU A 110 -21.24 28.13 -2.55
C GLU A 110 -22.17 29.24 -2.03
N LYS A 111 -22.36 29.36 -0.71
CA LYS A 111 -23.09 30.49 -0.12
C LYS A 111 -22.31 31.80 -0.18
N ASP A 112 -21.00 31.74 0.06
CA ASP A 112 -20.10 32.90 -0.07
C ASP A 112 -20.00 33.39 -1.52
N ASP A 113 -20.17 32.51 -2.52
CA ASP A 113 -20.24 32.85 -3.95
C ASP A 113 -21.46 33.71 -4.33
N LEU A 114 -22.45 33.84 -3.44
CA LEU A 114 -23.67 34.63 -3.65
C LEU A 114 -23.64 35.97 -2.91
N HIS A 115 -22.60 36.24 -2.13
CA HIS A 115 -22.48 37.48 -1.38
C HIS A 115 -22.09 38.63 -2.32
N ASP A 116 -22.90 39.69 -2.29
CA ASP A 116 -22.73 40.95 -3.02
C ASP A 116 -22.83 42.08 -1.99
N ASP A 117 -21.67 42.44 -1.40
CA ASP A 117 -21.61 43.41 -0.29
C ASP A 117 -21.81 44.86 -0.79
N ASN A 118 -21.56 45.11 -2.08
CA ASN A 118 -21.66 46.44 -2.69
C ASN A 118 -23.01 46.67 -3.40
N ASN A 119 -23.87 45.66 -3.46
CA ASN A 119 -25.19 45.63 -4.12
C ASN A 119 -25.13 46.08 -5.60
N ASP A 120 -24.04 45.80 -6.30
CA ASP A 120 -23.88 46.15 -7.72
C ASP A 120 -24.49 45.11 -8.68
N GLY A 121 -25.05 44.03 -8.13
CA GLY A 121 -25.69 42.95 -8.88
C GLY A 121 -24.71 41.88 -9.36
N ILE A 122 -23.42 41.99 -9.05
CA ILE A 122 -22.37 41.02 -9.38
C ILE A 122 -21.75 40.51 -8.07
N PRO A 123 -21.65 39.18 -7.86
CA PRO A 123 -21.03 38.66 -6.64
C PRO A 123 -19.57 39.09 -6.50
N ASP A 124 -19.15 39.49 -5.28
CA ASP A 124 -17.80 39.97 -4.98
C ASP A 124 -16.70 39.01 -5.45
N VAL A 125 -16.99 37.69 -5.38
CA VAL A 125 -16.09 36.60 -5.75
C VAL A 125 -15.64 36.71 -7.22
N ARG A 126 -16.44 37.33 -8.09
CA ARG A 126 -16.12 37.55 -9.51
C ARG A 126 -15.36 38.86 -9.75
N GLN A 127 -15.26 39.72 -8.76
CA GLN A 127 -14.65 41.05 -8.86
C GLN A 127 -13.27 41.13 -8.19
N ILE A 128 -12.95 40.20 -7.29
CA ILE A 128 -11.68 40.14 -6.56
C ILE A 128 -10.56 39.45 -7.35
N ASN A 129 -9.31 39.81 -7.06
CA ASN A 129 -8.13 39.20 -7.67
C ASN A 129 -7.91 37.76 -7.13
N ALA A 130 -7.24 36.89 -7.89
CA ALA A 130 -6.99 35.49 -7.54
C ALA A 130 -6.34 35.28 -6.16
N LYS A 131 -5.48 36.20 -5.71
CA LYS A 131 -4.86 36.16 -4.37
C LYS A 131 -5.89 36.43 -3.26
N GLU A 132 -6.75 37.42 -3.46
CA GLU A 132 -7.81 37.78 -2.52
C GLU A 132 -8.89 36.70 -2.49
N LEU A 133 -9.22 36.13 -3.65
CA LEU A 133 -10.10 34.99 -3.79
C LEU A 133 -9.61 33.79 -2.99
N LEU A 134 -8.31 33.43 -3.12
CA LEU A 134 -7.72 32.36 -2.34
C LEU A 134 -7.79 32.64 -0.83
N SER A 135 -7.46 33.87 -0.42
CA SER A 135 -7.52 34.26 1.00
C SER A 135 -8.94 34.21 1.56
N ARG A 136 -9.94 34.66 0.79
CA ARG A 136 -11.36 34.62 1.16
C ARG A 136 -11.84 33.17 1.28
N LYS A 137 -11.56 32.31 0.30
CA LYS A 137 -11.95 30.89 0.33
C LYS A 137 -11.23 30.09 1.42
N ALA A 138 -9.95 30.36 1.66
CA ALA A 138 -9.23 29.81 2.81
C ALA A 138 -9.85 30.25 4.14
N GLY A 139 -10.24 31.53 4.25
CA GLY A 139 -10.95 32.05 5.43
C GLY A 139 -12.31 31.39 5.65
N VAL A 140 -13.11 31.18 4.59
CA VAL A 140 -14.38 30.46 4.67
C VAL A 140 -14.16 29.01 5.12
N PHE A 141 -13.19 28.31 4.51
CA PHE A 141 -12.81 26.95 4.90
C PHE A 141 -12.46 26.88 6.39
N LEU A 142 -11.52 27.70 6.85
CA LEU A 142 -11.07 27.71 8.24
C LEU A 142 -12.17 28.06 9.25
N LYS A 143 -13.16 28.87 8.86
CA LYS A 143 -14.29 29.24 9.72
C LYS A 143 -15.29 28.10 9.93
N VAL A 144 -15.47 27.23 8.93
CA VAL A 144 -16.57 26.24 8.93
C VAL A 144 -16.10 24.81 9.17
N THR A 145 -14.83 24.52 8.93
CA THR A 145 -14.26 23.19 9.20
C THR A 145 -13.78 23.04 10.63
N ASP A 146 -13.88 21.82 11.15
CA ASP A 146 -13.35 21.45 12.47
C ASP A 146 -11.86 21.02 12.35
N PRO A 147 -10.93 21.82 12.91
CA PRO A 147 -9.49 21.54 12.78
C PRO A 147 -9.07 20.27 13.52
N VAL A 148 -9.74 19.89 14.61
CA VAL A 148 -9.42 18.68 15.37
C VAL A 148 -9.80 17.45 14.54
N LYS A 149 -11.00 17.45 13.95
CA LYS A 149 -11.45 16.36 13.07
C LYS A 149 -10.58 16.22 11.83
N LEU A 150 -10.16 17.34 11.22
CA LEU A 150 -9.24 17.32 10.08
C LEU A 150 -7.89 16.72 10.48
N GLN A 151 -7.33 17.13 11.62
CA GLN A 151 -6.07 16.59 12.13
C GLN A 151 -6.18 15.09 12.44
N GLU A 152 -7.23 14.65 13.13
CA GLU A 152 -7.47 13.24 13.42
C GLU A 152 -7.61 12.41 12.14
N ALA A 153 -8.32 12.94 11.15
CA ALA A 153 -8.51 12.26 9.87
C ALA A 153 -7.18 12.11 9.12
N LEU A 154 -6.39 13.19 9.00
CA LEU A 154 -5.07 13.17 8.39
C LEU A 154 -4.12 12.21 9.13
N ALA A 155 -4.10 12.24 10.45
CA ALA A 155 -3.30 11.34 11.27
C ALA A 155 -3.72 9.87 11.08
N GLY A 156 -5.01 9.59 10.90
CA GLY A 156 -5.52 8.25 10.64
C GLY A 156 -5.07 7.68 9.30
N ILE A 157 -5.04 8.49 8.24
CA ILE A 157 -4.53 8.09 6.92
C ILE A 157 -3.02 7.83 6.98
N MET A 158 -2.27 8.74 7.62
CA MET A 158 -0.82 8.61 7.76
C MET A 158 -0.42 7.40 8.62
N ALA A 159 -1.21 7.05 9.63
CA ALA A 159 -0.96 5.89 10.47
C ALA A 159 -0.99 4.58 9.67
N GLY A 160 -1.96 4.42 8.76
CA GLY A 160 -2.04 3.24 7.89
C GLY A 160 -0.83 3.11 6.97
N ALA A 161 -0.42 4.21 6.32
CA ALA A 161 0.77 4.22 5.47
C ALA A 161 2.05 3.91 6.25
N THR A 162 2.19 4.50 7.45
CA THR A 162 3.35 4.27 8.33
C THR A 162 3.40 2.82 8.80
N ALA A 163 2.27 2.21 9.14
CA ALA A 163 2.20 0.81 9.53
C ALA A 163 2.67 -0.12 8.41
N VAL A 164 2.24 0.13 7.17
CA VAL A 164 2.70 -0.63 5.99
C VAL A 164 4.22 -0.51 5.82
N ILE A 165 4.76 0.71 5.82
CA ILE A 165 6.20 0.94 5.67
C ILE A 165 6.99 0.26 6.79
N ALA A 166 6.50 0.35 8.04
CA ALA A 166 7.13 -0.28 9.19
C ALA A 166 7.16 -1.81 9.06
N THR A 167 6.03 -2.44 8.67
CA THR A 167 5.97 -3.90 8.47
C THR A 167 6.95 -4.34 7.38
N LEU A 168 6.95 -3.68 6.23
CA LEU A 168 7.82 -4.02 5.12
C LEU A 168 9.32 -3.84 5.47
N ARG A 169 9.67 -2.76 6.18
CA ARG A 169 11.04 -2.54 6.66
C ARG A 169 11.47 -3.58 7.67
N LEU A 170 10.58 -3.97 8.59
CA LEU A 170 10.87 -4.99 9.58
C LEU A 170 11.19 -6.33 8.92
N GLU A 171 10.38 -6.77 7.95
CA GLU A 171 10.64 -8.03 7.21
C GLU A 171 11.98 -7.99 6.45
N PHE A 172 12.29 -6.87 5.80
CA PHE A 172 13.56 -6.66 5.09
C PHE A 172 14.76 -6.74 6.05
N VAL A 173 14.71 -5.99 7.15
CA VAL A 173 15.78 -5.94 8.16
C VAL A 173 15.97 -7.30 8.83
N GLN A 174 14.88 -8.00 9.17
CA GLN A 174 14.93 -9.33 9.77
C GLN A 174 15.60 -10.33 8.82
N THR A 175 15.23 -10.31 7.53
CA THR A 175 15.81 -11.20 6.52
C THR A 175 17.32 -10.98 6.35
N ILE A 176 17.76 -9.72 6.28
CA ILE A 176 19.19 -9.39 6.20
C ILE A 176 19.93 -9.80 7.47
N THR A 177 19.37 -9.50 8.65
CA THR A 177 20.01 -9.81 9.93
C THR A 177 20.22 -11.32 10.09
N LEU A 178 19.22 -12.12 9.72
CA LEU A 178 19.32 -13.58 9.69
C LEU A 178 20.37 -14.06 8.67
N GLY A 179 20.36 -13.48 7.46
CA GLY A 179 21.34 -13.80 6.41
C GLY A 179 22.79 -13.50 6.80
N VAL A 180 23.04 -12.34 7.42
CA VAL A 180 24.39 -11.95 7.91
C VAL A 180 24.82 -12.85 9.07
N SER A 181 23.93 -13.13 10.02
CA SER A 181 24.24 -14.03 11.14
C SER A 181 24.63 -15.43 10.66
N LEU A 182 23.90 -15.95 9.66
CA LEU A 182 24.21 -17.22 9.01
C LEU A 182 25.54 -17.16 8.24
N ALA A 183 25.83 -16.04 7.57
CA ALA A 183 27.09 -15.83 6.86
C ALA A 183 28.30 -15.85 7.80
N ASP A 184 28.20 -15.23 8.98
CA ASP A 184 29.31 -15.18 9.94
C ASP A 184 29.64 -16.59 10.48
N MET A 185 28.64 -17.48 10.60
CA MET A 185 28.85 -18.89 10.90
C MET A 185 29.59 -19.63 9.76
N PHE A 186 29.15 -19.41 8.51
CA PHE A 186 29.78 -20.05 7.36
C PHE A 186 31.17 -19.51 7.03
N THR A 187 31.44 -18.23 7.28
CA THR A 187 32.71 -17.58 6.96
C THR A 187 33.86 -18.26 7.70
N LYS A 188 33.67 -18.65 8.98
CA LYS A 188 34.70 -19.37 9.75
C LYS A 188 35.07 -20.72 9.13
N THR A 189 34.04 -21.46 8.68
CA THR A 189 34.23 -22.74 8.01
C THR A 189 34.87 -22.55 6.63
N ALA A 190 34.38 -21.59 5.85
CA ALA A 190 34.91 -21.25 4.54
C ALA A 190 36.36 -20.79 4.60
N ASP A 191 36.73 -19.96 5.58
CA ASP A 191 38.12 -19.52 5.77
C ASP A 191 39.03 -20.71 6.07
N LYS A 192 38.60 -21.69 6.89
CA LYS A 192 39.41 -22.89 7.16
C LYS A 192 39.67 -23.76 5.93
N PHE A 193 38.70 -23.91 5.02
CA PHE A 193 38.80 -24.84 3.89
C PHE A 193 39.20 -24.19 2.56
N ILE A 194 38.72 -22.97 2.30
CA ILE A 194 38.86 -22.28 1.01
C ILE A 194 40.12 -21.42 0.97
N ARG A 195 40.47 -20.73 2.07
CA ARG A 195 41.66 -19.86 2.13
C ARG A 195 42.95 -20.56 1.70
N PRO A 196 43.30 -21.78 2.20
CA PRO A 196 44.56 -22.42 1.82
C PRO A 196 44.65 -22.73 0.32
N THR A 197 43.50 -22.93 -0.33
CA THR A 197 43.42 -23.18 -1.77
C THR A 197 43.59 -21.87 -2.54
N LEU A 198 42.95 -20.77 -2.09
CA LEU A 198 43.09 -19.45 -2.71
C LEU A 198 44.50 -18.88 -2.57
N GLU A 199 45.15 -19.05 -1.42
CA GLU A 199 46.53 -18.59 -1.19
C GLU A 199 47.55 -19.26 -2.12
N LYS A 200 47.28 -20.49 -2.57
CA LYS A 200 48.12 -21.20 -3.56
C LYS A 200 47.92 -20.73 -4.99
N LEU A 201 46.74 -20.23 -5.32
CA LEU A 201 46.38 -19.80 -6.68
C LEU A 201 46.65 -18.32 -6.94
N VAL A 202 46.72 -17.52 -5.88
CA VAL A 202 46.80 -16.07 -5.95
C VAL A 202 48.20 -15.58 -5.55
N PRO A 203 48.80 -14.62 -6.27
CA PRO A 203 50.06 -14.00 -5.87
C PRO A 203 50.01 -13.36 -4.48
N LEU A 204 51.14 -13.37 -3.77
CA LEU A 204 51.30 -12.84 -2.40
C LEU A 204 50.76 -11.41 -2.22
N GLU A 205 50.91 -10.55 -3.24
CA GLU A 205 50.46 -9.15 -3.22
C GLU A 205 48.94 -9.00 -2.98
N TYR A 206 48.15 -10.01 -3.37
CA TYR A 206 46.70 -9.99 -3.28
C TYR A 206 46.15 -10.79 -2.10
N HIS A 207 46.98 -11.47 -1.30
CA HIS A 207 46.54 -12.29 -0.17
C HIS A 207 45.69 -11.51 0.85
N LYS A 208 45.92 -10.20 0.97
CA LYS A 208 45.12 -9.29 1.81
C LYS A 208 43.63 -9.23 1.44
N TRP A 209 43.28 -9.51 0.18
CA TRP A 209 41.90 -9.47 -0.30
C TRP A 209 41.17 -10.80 -0.12
N ILE A 210 41.88 -11.91 0.10
CA ILE A 210 41.30 -13.26 0.27
C ILE A 210 40.24 -13.31 1.39
N PRO A 211 40.53 -12.88 2.64
CA PRO A 211 39.50 -12.90 3.69
C PRO A 211 38.29 -12.04 3.37
N MET A 212 38.51 -10.89 2.72
CA MET A 212 37.43 -10.01 2.29
C MET A 212 36.53 -10.74 1.28
N LEU A 213 37.11 -11.32 0.23
CA LEU A 213 36.35 -12.02 -0.81
C LEU A 213 35.56 -13.21 -0.25
N ILE A 214 36.16 -14.01 0.65
CA ILE A 214 35.46 -15.12 1.31
C ILE A 214 34.26 -14.59 2.10
N SER A 215 34.45 -13.56 2.93
CA SER A 215 33.37 -13.02 3.77
C SER A 215 32.23 -12.40 2.94
N TYR A 216 32.54 -11.58 1.94
CA TYR A 216 31.52 -10.98 1.07
C TYR A 216 30.78 -12.03 0.24
N SER A 217 31.47 -13.07 -0.24
CA SER A 217 30.84 -14.17 -0.96
C SER A 217 29.91 -14.97 -0.04
N CYS A 218 30.36 -15.32 1.16
CA CYS A 218 29.52 -15.99 2.17
C CYS A 218 28.30 -15.15 2.53
N ARG A 219 28.46 -13.83 2.71
CA ARG A 219 27.35 -12.90 2.99
C ARG A 219 26.36 -12.83 1.84
N GLY A 220 26.84 -12.69 0.60
CA GLY A 220 25.98 -12.67 -0.58
C GLY A 220 25.15 -13.94 -0.71
N VAL A 221 25.79 -15.11 -0.58
CA VAL A 221 25.11 -16.41 -0.65
C VAL A 221 24.12 -16.60 0.50
N ALA A 222 24.51 -16.31 1.74
CA ALA A 222 23.63 -16.49 2.90
C ALA A 222 22.43 -15.55 2.88
N VAL A 223 22.61 -14.28 2.48
CA VAL A 223 21.50 -13.34 2.28
C VAL A 223 20.58 -13.81 1.15
N HIS A 224 21.13 -14.35 0.05
CA HIS A 224 20.33 -14.90 -1.03
C HIS A 224 19.47 -16.09 -0.57
N ILE A 225 20.06 -17.01 0.22
CA ILE A 225 19.34 -18.14 0.82
C ILE A 225 18.25 -17.63 1.78
N ALA A 226 18.54 -16.63 2.61
CA ALA A 226 17.56 -16.04 3.51
C ALA A 226 16.36 -15.45 2.75
N TRP A 227 16.60 -14.71 1.66
CA TRP A 227 15.55 -14.20 0.79
C TRP A 227 14.74 -15.31 0.12
N TRP A 228 15.38 -16.41 -0.27
CA TRP A 228 14.69 -17.56 -0.83
C TRP A 228 13.79 -18.28 0.20
N CYS A 229 14.29 -18.47 1.42
CA CYS A 229 13.49 -18.99 2.54
C CYS A 229 12.30 -18.09 2.88
N GLN A 230 12.52 -16.76 2.94
CA GLN A 230 11.44 -15.80 3.18
C GLN A 230 10.37 -15.90 2.09
N ARG A 231 10.77 -16.04 0.82
CA ARG A 231 9.83 -16.24 -0.29
C ARG A 231 9.00 -17.51 -0.13
N ILE A 232 9.59 -18.60 0.35
CA ILE A 232 8.85 -19.85 0.65
C ILE A 232 7.80 -19.61 1.74
N ILE A 233 8.16 -18.92 2.82
CA ILE A 233 7.25 -18.60 3.92
C ILE A 233 6.06 -17.78 3.41
N SER A 234 6.33 -16.74 2.61
CA SER A 234 5.28 -15.91 2.00
C SER A 234 4.40 -16.70 1.02
N ALA A 235 4.99 -17.62 0.24
CA ALA A 235 4.25 -18.49 -0.68
C ALA A 235 3.30 -19.43 0.06
N ILE A 236 3.73 -20.03 1.18
CA ILE A 236 2.89 -20.88 2.02
C ILE A 236 1.74 -20.06 2.61
N HIS A 237 2.03 -18.92 3.23
CA HIS A 237 1.02 -18.05 3.83
C HIS A 237 -0.01 -17.57 2.82
N SER A 238 0.45 -17.11 1.65
CA SER A 238 -0.44 -16.66 0.56
C SER A 238 -1.26 -17.79 -0.03
N ALA A 239 -0.71 -19.00 -0.20
CA ALA A 239 -1.47 -20.15 -0.68
C ALA A 239 -2.59 -20.56 0.29
N LEU A 240 -2.30 -20.59 1.60
CA LEU A 240 -3.30 -20.91 2.62
C LEU A 240 -4.40 -19.85 2.68
N ARG A 241 -4.01 -18.57 2.71
CA ARG A 241 -4.98 -17.46 2.72
C ARG A 241 -5.82 -17.43 1.44
N GLY A 242 -5.18 -17.60 0.30
CA GLY A 242 -5.86 -17.66 -0.99
C GLY A 242 -6.86 -18.82 -1.04
N SER A 243 -6.52 -19.96 -0.44
CA SER A 243 -7.40 -21.13 -0.32
C SER A 243 -8.62 -20.86 0.54
N ASP A 244 -8.45 -20.21 1.69
CA ASP A 244 -9.57 -19.77 2.54
C ASP A 244 -10.49 -18.79 1.78
N MET A 245 -9.92 -17.80 1.10
CA MET A 245 -10.68 -16.83 0.29
C MET A 245 -11.41 -17.49 -0.87
N LEU A 246 -10.73 -18.36 -1.62
CA LEU A 246 -11.32 -19.05 -2.78
C LEU A 246 -12.47 -19.95 -2.33
N LEU A 247 -12.27 -20.78 -1.29
CA LEU A 247 -13.32 -21.69 -0.81
C LEU A 247 -14.53 -20.92 -0.30
N ARG A 248 -14.34 -19.85 0.49
CA ARG A 248 -15.45 -18.98 0.92
C ARG A 248 -16.18 -18.37 -0.27
N GLY A 249 -15.45 -17.90 -1.28
CA GLY A 249 -16.02 -17.35 -2.51
C GLY A 249 -16.85 -18.39 -3.28
N VAL A 250 -16.32 -19.62 -3.44
CA VAL A 250 -17.02 -20.74 -4.08
C VAL A 250 -18.33 -21.04 -3.35
N PHE A 251 -18.29 -21.22 -2.02
CA PHE A 251 -19.50 -21.53 -1.24
C PHE A 251 -20.51 -20.38 -1.23
N ALA A 252 -20.05 -19.13 -1.22
CA ALA A 252 -20.93 -17.97 -1.33
C ALA A 252 -21.68 -17.96 -2.69
N VAL A 253 -21.00 -18.27 -3.79
CA VAL A 253 -21.62 -18.39 -5.12
C VAL A 253 -22.61 -19.55 -5.17
N LEU A 254 -22.22 -20.73 -4.66
CA LEU A 254 -23.06 -21.93 -4.68
C LEU A 254 -24.34 -21.76 -3.86
N ASN A 255 -24.23 -21.17 -2.67
CA ASN A 255 -25.37 -20.84 -1.83
C ASN A 255 -26.31 -19.85 -2.52
N LYS A 256 -25.75 -18.86 -3.22
CA LYS A 256 -26.52 -17.86 -3.97
C LYS A 256 -27.31 -18.45 -5.14
N TYR A 257 -26.77 -19.45 -5.83
CA TYR A 257 -27.45 -20.12 -6.94
C TYR A 257 -28.25 -21.37 -6.53
N HIS A 258 -28.43 -21.60 -5.22
CA HIS A 258 -29.14 -22.75 -4.67
C HIS A 258 -28.66 -24.11 -5.23
N ILE A 259 -27.37 -24.20 -5.58
CA ILE A 259 -26.78 -25.44 -6.08
C ILE A 259 -26.57 -26.36 -4.89
N ASN A 260 -27.36 -27.43 -4.81
CA ASN A 260 -27.27 -28.42 -3.73
C ASN A 260 -26.05 -29.31 -3.94
N ILE A 261 -24.95 -28.97 -3.27
CA ILE A 261 -23.80 -29.85 -3.14
C ILE A 261 -24.02 -30.78 -1.94
N PRO A 262 -23.77 -32.11 -2.07
CA PRO A 262 -23.98 -33.08 -1.00
C PRO A 262 -23.17 -32.79 0.28
N MET A 263 -22.09 -32.03 0.18
CA MET A 263 -21.27 -31.61 1.32
C MET A 263 -21.19 -30.08 1.37
N ARG A 264 -21.93 -29.46 2.30
CA ARG A 264 -21.81 -28.04 2.62
C ARG A 264 -20.65 -27.85 3.59
N LEU A 265 -19.44 -27.67 3.05
CA LEU A 265 -18.27 -27.20 3.80
C LEU A 265 -18.50 -25.73 4.19
N THR A 266 -19.32 -25.54 5.21
CA THR A 266 -19.52 -24.22 5.83
C THR A 266 -18.33 -23.97 6.74
N THR A 267 -18.01 -22.70 7.04
CA THR A 267 -16.88 -22.31 7.90
C THR A 267 -16.88 -23.01 9.28
N SER A 268 -18.06 -23.44 9.73
CA SER A 268 -18.29 -24.15 10.99
C SER A 268 -18.04 -25.66 10.93
N HIS A 269 -17.81 -26.23 9.74
CA HIS A 269 -17.57 -27.66 9.58
C HIS A 269 -16.08 -27.96 9.72
N ASP A 270 -15.73 -28.97 10.52
CA ASP A 270 -14.33 -29.36 10.80
C ASP A 270 -13.52 -29.73 9.55
N ALA A 271 -14.17 -30.04 8.44
CA ALA A 271 -13.54 -30.38 7.17
C ALA A 271 -13.12 -29.13 6.37
N PHE A 272 -13.61 -27.93 6.72
CA PHE A 272 -13.27 -26.69 6.02
C PHE A 272 -11.79 -26.32 6.18
N PRO A 273 -11.19 -26.29 7.40
CA PRO A 273 -9.76 -26.08 7.56
C PRO A 273 -8.89 -27.12 6.82
N ALA A 274 -9.33 -28.37 6.79
CA ALA A 274 -8.64 -29.44 6.05
C ALA A 274 -8.65 -29.17 4.53
N ALA A 275 -9.79 -28.75 3.97
CA ALA A 275 -9.90 -28.37 2.56
C ALA A 275 -9.00 -27.15 2.23
N VAL A 276 -8.95 -26.15 3.11
CA VAL A 276 -8.05 -24.99 2.99
C VAL A 276 -6.59 -25.44 2.97
N MET A 277 -6.19 -26.32 3.87
CA MET A 277 -4.81 -26.84 3.91
C MET A 277 -4.46 -27.63 2.66
N VAL A 278 -5.32 -28.56 2.23
CA VAL A 278 -5.09 -29.38 1.03
C VAL A 278 -4.93 -28.49 -0.21
N LEU A 279 -5.86 -27.55 -0.41
CA LEU A 279 -5.81 -26.62 -1.53
C LEU A 279 -4.59 -25.69 -1.44
N GLY A 280 -4.21 -25.26 -0.23
CA GLY A 280 -3.03 -24.45 0.02
C GLY A 280 -1.74 -25.19 -0.31
N VAL A 281 -1.64 -26.47 0.05
CA VAL A 281 -0.48 -27.32 -0.30
C VAL A 281 -0.39 -27.51 -1.81
N ILE A 282 -1.51 -27.77 -2.49
CA ILE A 282 -1.55 -27.87 -3.96
C ILE A 282 -1.10 -26.55 -4.60
N GLY A 283 -1.60 -25.42 -4.11
CA GLY A 283 -1.20 -24.09 -4.56
C GLY A 283 0.29 -23.83 -4.38
N PHE A 284 0.81 -24.07 -3.18
CA PHE A 284 2.22 -23.91 -2.86
C PHE A 284 3.10 -24.81 -3.74
N TYR A 285 2.75 -26.10 -3.88
CA TYR A 285 3.50 -27.02 -4.75
C TYR A 285 3.51 -26.55 -6.20
N SER A 286 2.37 -26.06 -6.70
CA SER A 286 2.28 -25.48 -8.04
C SER A 286 3.16 -24.22 -8.22
N GLN A 287 3.21 -23.36 -7.20
CA GLN A 287 4.08 -22.18 -7.20
C GLN A 287 5.56 -22.56 -7.20
N LEU A 288 5.93 -23.55 -6.37
CA LEU A 288 7.29 -24.05 -6.24
C LEU A 288 7.76 -24.72 -7.54
N GLY A 289 6.92 -25.55 -8.14
CA GLY A 289 7.21 -26.19 -9.43
C GLY A 289 7.42 -25.21 -10.59
N ARG A 290 6.85 -24.00 -10.48
CA ARG A 290 7.04 -22.90 -11.43
C ARG A 290 8.20 -21.95 -11.06
N GLY A 291 8.89 -22.21 -9.95
CA GLY A 291 9.98 -21.35 -9.46
C GLY A 291 9.53 -19.93 -9.10
N PHE A 292 8.26 -19.75 -8.70
CA PHE A 292 7.66 -18.43 -8.47
C PHE A 292 7.64 -17.52 -9.72
N GLY A 293 7.59 -18.12 -10.91
CA GLY A 293 7.41 -17.42 -12.17
C GLY A 293 5.95 -17.27 -12.56
N PHE A 294 5.64 -16.24 -13.36
CA PHE A 294 4.35 -16.07 -14.01
C PHE A 294 4.36 -16.75 -15.39
N PRO A 295 3.56 -17.80 -15.64
CA PRO A 295 3.39 -18.35 -16.97
C PRO A 295 2.57 -17.40 -17.84
N PHE A 296 2.71 -17.51 -19.16
CA PHE A 296 1.81 -16.84 -20.10
C PHE A 296 0.38 -17.41 -19.96
N PRO A 297 -0.70 -16.58 -19.95
CA PRO A 297 -0.72 -15.12 -20.16
C PRO A 297 -0.66 -14.29 -18.85
N PHE A 298 -0.59 -14.93 -17.68
CA PHE A 298 -0.60 -14.24 -16.37
C PHE A 298 0.57 -13.28 -16.19
N ASN A 299 1.70 -13.52 -16.86
CA ASN A 299 2.83 -12.59 -16.90
C ASN A 299 2.44 -11.18 -17.40
N ILE A 300 1.46 -11.10 -18.32
CA ILE A 300 0.94 -9.84 -18.87
C ILE A 300 -0.20 -9.31 -18.01
N LEU A 301 -1.12 -10.20 -17.62
CA LEU A 301 -2.29 -9.82 -16.83
C LEU A 301 -1.90 -9.19 -15.47
N LEU A 302 -0.86 -9.72 -14.83
CA LEU A 302 -0.42 -9.31 -13.50
C LEU A 302 0.71 -8.27 -13.53
N ILE A 303 0.96 -7.62 -14.67
CA ILE A 303 1.93 -6.52 -14.78
C ILE A 303 1.70 -5.43 -13.71
N PRO A 304 0.47 -4.96 -13.44
CA PRO A 304 0.26 -3.93 -12.42
C PRO A 304 0.76 -4.34 -11.03
N LEU A 305 0.51 -5.60 -10.64
CA LEU A 305 0.99 -6.14 -9.36
C LEU A 305 2.51 -6.31 -9.35
N ARG A 306 3.13 -6.65 -10.50
CA ARG A 306 4.59 -6.75 -10.62
C ARG A 306 5.26 -5.38 -10.50
N ILE A 307 4.66 -4.34 -11.08
CA ILE A 307 5.15 -2.96 -10.94
C ILE A 307 5.07 -2.53 -9.47
N LEU A 308 3.97 -2.85 -8.80
CA LEU A 308 3.80 -2.56 -7.37
C LEU A 308 4.85 -3.28 -6.52
N GLU A 309 5.05 -4.57 -6.74
CA GLU A 309 6.08 -5.37 -6.06
C GLU A 309 7.48 -4.78 -6.24
N PHE A 310 7.81 -4.39 -7.48
CA PHE A 310 9.08 -3.75 -7.80
C PHE A 310 9.24 -2.40 -7.09
N PHE A 311 8.19 -1.56 -7.10
CA PHE A 311 8.21 -0.27 -6.43
C PHE A 311 8.40 -0.44 -4.91
N LEU A 312 7.67 -1.37 -4.29
CA LEU A 312 7.83 -1.67 -2.86
C LEU A 312 9.24 -2.13 -2.54
N SER A 313 9.80 -3.04 -3.34
CA SER A 313 11.19 -3.49 -3.18
C SER A 313 12.18 -2.33 -3.28
N TRP A 314 12.01 -1.44 -4.26
CA TRP A 314 12.86 -0.27 -4.44
C TRP A 314 12.76 0.72 -3.27
N THR A 315 11.55 0.94 -2.73
CA THR A 315 11.37 1.82 -1.56
C THR A 315 12.00 1.27 -0.28
N LEU A 316 12.16 -0.05 -0.16
CA LEU A 316 12.82 -0.67 0.99
C LEU A 316 14.34 -0.68 0.87
N ALA A 317 14.85 -0.68 -0.37
CA ALA A 317 16.27 -0.59 -0.63
C ALA A 317 16.85 0.82 -0.38
N LYS A 318 15.98 1.84 -0.23
CA LYS A 318 16.33 3.24 0.04
C LYS A 318 16.05 3.63 1.49
#